data_AF-A0A3B8MX73-F1
#
_entry.id   AF-A0A3B8MX73-F1
#
_cell.length_a   1.000
_cell.length_b   1.000
_cell.length_c   1.000
_cell.angle_alpha   90.00
_cell.angle_beta   90.00
_cell.angle_gamma   90.00
#
_symmetry.space_group_name_H-M   'P 1'
#
loop_
_entity.id
_entity.type
_entity.pdbx_description
1 polymer ?
#
loop_
_entity_poly.entity_id
_entity_poly.type
_entity_poly.pdbx_seq_one_letter_code
_entity_poly.pdbx_strand_id
1 'polypeptide(L)'
;MKKVFVVGGGPAGMMAALSAAMMGKEVSIYERNNILGKKLLVTGNGRCNITNFADKEEFFENIPGNSKFLYSAFSKFSNKDLIEFLNKNGLKTKIERGLRVFPVSDKSIEVRDFFVNMLKKYGVKINYNCRVSDVIVENKHVKGISVDESVLNCDSVILATGGVSYPTTGSTGDGYEIAKKLGHTIIEPFPSLVPIVTYENVRELMGLTLKNVKVSAFFGEKLIREEFGEMLFTHFGLSGPAILTLSRFLH
;
A
#
# COMPACT_ATOMS: atom_id res chain seq x y z
N MET A 1 -1.98 8.13 29.91
CA MET A 1 -2.52 7.82 28.57
C MET A 1 -1.51 6.94 27.84
N LYS A 2 -1.93 5.85 27.18
CA LYS A 2 -0.96 4.98 26.48
C LYS A 2 -0.37 5.71 25.26
N LYS A 3 0.95 5.63 25.09
CA LYS A 3 1.71 6.17 23.96
C LYS A 3 1.84 5.13 22.85
N VAL A 4 1.28 5.44 21.69
CA VAL A 4 1.32 4.59 20.49
C VAL A 4 2.17 5.27 19.43
N PHE A 5 3.24 4.61 19.02
CA PHE A 5 4.07 5.08 17.92
C PHE A 5 3.73 4.32 16.64
N VAL A 6 3.58 5.06 15.54
CA VAL A 6 3.34 4.51 14.21
C VAL A 6 4.55 4.80 13.33
N VAL A 7 5.15 3.74 12.79
CA VAL A 7 6.38 3.83 12.00
C VAL A 7 6.01 3.73 10.52
N GLY A 8 6.20 4.83 9.79
CA GLY A 8 5.76 4.99 8.41
C GLY A 8 4.41 5.72 8.30
N GLY A 9 4.36 6.75 7.47
CA GLY A 9 3.20 7.61 7.26
C GLY A 9 2.56 7.41 5.89
N GLY A 10 2.53 6.17 5.40
CA GLY A 10 1.70 5.77 4.26
C GLY A 10 0.21 5.65 4.62
N PRO A 11 -0.64 5.15 3.71
CA PRO A 11 -2.09 5.00 3.96
C PRO A 11 -2.40 4.20 5.24
N ALA A 12 -1.73 3.06 5.44
CA ALA A 12 -1.90 2.22 6.63
C ALA A 12 -1.51 2.95 7.91
N GLY A 13 -0.37 3.65 7.91
CA GLY A 13 0.12 4.40 9.07
C GLY A 13 -0.80 5.57 9.44
N MET A 14 -1.25 6.34 8.45
CA MET A 14 -2.19 7.44 8.69
C MET A 14 -3.53 6.93 9.25
N MET A 15 -4.08 5.85 8.69
CA MET A 15 -5.35 5.29 9.19
C MET A 15 -5.22 4.68 10.59
N ALA A 16 -4.10 3.99 10.87
CA ALA A 16 -3.82 3.41 12.18
C ALA A 16 -3.64 4.49 13.25
N ALA A 17 -2.87 5.54 12.94
CA ALA A 17 -2.66 6.65 13.84
C ALA A 17 -3.96 7.40 14.14
N LEU A 18 -4.77 7.67 13.10
CA LEU A 18 -6.08 8.30 13.25
C LEU A 18 -7.02 7.47 14.12
N SER A 19 -7.11 6.16 13.86
CA SER A 19 -7.95 5.25 14.67
C SER A 19 -7.51 5.23 16.13
N ALA A 20 -6.20 5.12 16.40
CA ALA A 20 -5.69 5.13 17.76
C ALA A 20 -5.96 6.48 18.48
N ALA A 21 -5.84 7.60 17.78
CA ALA A 21 -6.13 8.92 18.34
C ALA A 21 -7.63 9.11 18.63
N MET A 22 -8.51 8.61 17.75
CA MET A 22 -9.96 8.59 17.99
C MET A 22 -10.35 7.75 19.21
N MET A 23 -9.54 6.77 19.59
CA MET A 23 -9.68 5.96 20.81
C MET A 23 -9.04 6.62 22.05
N GLY A 24 -8.64 7.89 21.97
CA GLY A 24 -8.06 8.66 23.07
C GLY A 24 -6.64 8.24 23.46
N LYS A 25 -5.83 7.76 22.51
CA LYS A 25 -4.41 7.44 22.77
C LYS A 25 -3.51 8.64 22.45
N GLU A 26 -2.34 8.70 23.08
CA GLU A 26 -1.29 9.65 22.67
C GLU A 26 -0.55 9.04 21.49
N VAL A 27 -0.65 9.64 20.30
CA VAL A 27 -0.13 9.05 19.06
C VAL A 27 0.95 9.92 18.44
N SER A 28 2.03 9.29 17.99
CA SER A 28 3.07 9.92 17.17
C SER A 28 3.38 9.09 15.94
N ILE A 29 3.42 9.73 14.76
CA ILE A 29 3.91 9.13 13.52
C ILE A 29 5.39 9.49 13.36
N TYR A 30 6.20 8.51 12.95
CA TYR A 30 7.59 8.69 12.55
C TYR A 30 7.71 8.34 11.07
N GLU A 31 7.92 9.36 10.24
CA GLU A 31 8.03 9.25 8.79
C GLU A 31 9.44 9.66 8.35
N ARG A 32 10.07 8.81 7.53
CA ARG A 32 11.42 9.04 7.05
C ARG A 32 11.52 10.17 6.04
N ASN A 33 10.44 10.46 5.32
CA ASN A 33 10.39 11.53 4.34
C ASN A 33 10.01 12.86 5.00
N ASN A 34 10.18 13.95 4.24
CA ASN A 34 9.71 15.28 4.63
C ASN A 34 8.19 15.48 4.49
N ILE A 35 7.46 14.49 3.97
CA ILE A 35 6.01 14.51 3.78
C ILE A 35 5.42 13.11 4.05
N LEU A 36 4.15 13.07 4.49
CA LEU A 36 3.39 11.82 4.57
C LEU A 36 2.90 11.39 3.19
N GLY A 37 2.61 10.09 3.03
CA GLY A 37 1.90 9.57 1.86
C GLY A 37 2.64 9.76 0.53
N LYS A 38 3.97 9.88 0.51
CA LYS A 38 4.76 10.12 -0.73
C LYS A 38 4.43 9.12 -1.85
N LYS A 39 4.27 7.84 -1.51
CA LYS A 39 3.84 6.80 -2.47
C LYS A 39 2.36 6.90 -2.85
N LEU A 40 1.50 7.29 -1.91
CA LEU A 40 0.07 7.51 -2.18
C LEU A 40 -0.11 8.56 -3.30
N LEU A 41 0.71 9.61 -3.32
CA LEU A 41 0.66 10.69 -4.32
C LEU A 41 0.87 10.21 -5.76
N VAL A 42 1.63 9.13 -5.97
CA VAL A 42 1.90 8.62 -7.33
C VAL A 42 0.89 7.56 -7.78
N THR A 43 0.03 7.08 -6.87
CA THR A 43 -0.97 6.06 -7.22
C THR A 43 -2.06 6.61 -8.17
N GLY A 44 -2.60 5.73 -9.01
CA GLY A 44 -3.64 6.12 -9.96
C GLY A 44 -3.21 7.22 -10.94
N ASN A 45 -1.92 7.28 -11.26
CA ASN A 45 -1.30 8.34 -12.07
C ASN A 45 -1.54 9.75 -11.49
N GLY A 46 -1.28 9.92 -10.20
CA GLY A 46 -1.47 11.20 -9.52
C GLY A 46 -2.90 11.46 -9.02
N ARG A 47 -3.87 10.61 -9.39
CA ARG A 47 -5.28 10.76 -9.01
C ARG A 47 -5.66 10.09 -7.70
N CYS A 48 -4.83 9.15 -7.23
CA CYS A 48 -5.10 8.26 -6.10
C CYS A 48 -6.30 7.34 -6.31
N ASN A 49 -6.05 6.11 -6.75
CA ASN A 49 -7.05 5.04 -6.70
C ASN A 49 -7.19 4.60 -5.23
N ILE A 50 -8.17 5.17 -4.52
CA ILE A 50 -8.33 5.10 -3.07
C ILE A 50 -8.69 3.68 -2.62
N THR A 51 -9.66 3.07 -3.31
CA THR A 51 -10.20 1.74 -3.01
C THR A 51 -10.95 1.19 -4.23
N ASN A 52 -11.60 0.04 -4.10
CA ASN A 52 -12.49 -0.54 -5.09
C ASN A 52 -13.91 -0.71 -4.51
N PHE A 53 -14.96 -0.43 -5.29
CA PHE A 53 -16.37 -0.47 -4.86
C PHE A 53 -17.01 -1.88 -4.95
N ALA A 54 -16.27 -2.88 -5.40
CA ALA A 54 -16.67 -4.28 -5.45
C ALA A 54 -17.39 -4.75 -4.18
N ASP A 55 -18.27 -5.72 -4.34
CA ASP A 55 -18.81 -6.46 -3.20
C ASP A 55 -17.71 -7.28 -2.51
N LYS A 56 -18.07 -7.93 -1.41
CA LYS A 56 -17.09 -8.62 -0.57
C LYS A 56 -16.40 -9.73 -1.36
N GLU A 57 -17.18 -10.55 -2.05
CA GLU A 57 -16.73 -11.71 -2.82
C GLU A 57 -15.73 -11.26 -3.90
N GLU A 58 -16.13 -10.33 -4.78
CA GLU A 58 -15.28 -9.81 -5.86
C GLU A 58 -14.03 -9.09 -5.29
N PHE A 59 -14.17 -8.35 -4.18
CA PHE A 59 -13.03 -7.66 -3.55
C PHE A 59 -11.96 -8.66 -3.09
N PHE A 60 -12.35 -9.78 -2.49
CA PHE A 60 -11.40 -10.79 -2.01
C PHE A 60 -10.79 -11.63 -3.14
N GLU A 61 -11.52 -11.87 -4.23
CA GLU A 61 -10.97 -12.51 -5.43
C GLU A 61 -9.81 -11.71 -6.04
N ASN A 62 -9.87 -10.38 -5.92
CA ASN A 62 -8.84 -9.46 -6.37
C ASN A 62 -7.68 -9.26 -5.37
N ILE A 63 -7.64 -10.03 -4.27
CA ILE A 63 -6.52 -10.08 -3.33
C ILE A 63 -5.90 -11.49 -3.37
N PRO A 64 -5.08 -11.80 -4.40
CA PRO A 64 -4.57 -13.16 -4.60
C PRO A 64 -3.60 -13.62 -3.50
N GLY A 65 -3.04 -12.70 -2.70
CA GLY A 65 -2.16 -13.02 -1.59
C GLY A 65 -2.88 -13.02 -0.25
N ASN A 66 -3.09 -14.20 0.35
CA ASN A 66 -3.58 -14.35 1.71
C ASN A 66 -4.89 -13.58 2.02
N SER A 67 -5.86 -13.57 1.08
CA SER A 67 -7.15 -12.86 1.21
C SER A 67 -7.88 -13.17 2.52
N LYS A 68 -7.88 -14.45 2.92
CA LYS A 68 -8.59 -14.92 4.12
C LYS A 68 -8.10 -14.26 5.42
N PHE A 69 -6.83 -13.86 5.47
CA PHE A 69 -6.27 -13.14 6.64
C PHE A 69 -6.98 -11.81 6.91
N LEU A 70 -7.48 -11.15 5.86
CA LEU A 70 -8.10 -9.84 5.95
C LEU A 70 -9.57 -9.88 6.39
N TYR A 71 -10.22 -11.05 6.49
CA TYR A 71 -11.66 -11.12 6.81
C TYR A 71 -12.04 -10.40 8.10
N SER A 72 -11.27 -10.56 9.18
CA SER A 72 -11.57 -9.93 10.47
C SER A 72 -11.38 -8.41 10.45
N ALA A 73 -10.40 -7.92 9.68
CA ALA A 73 -10.20 -6.49 9.50
C ALA A 73 -11.33 -5.89 8.64
N PHE A 74 -11.64 -6.55 7.52
CA PHE A 74 -12.68 -6.11 6.59
C PHE A 74 -14.08 -6.10 7.20
N SER A 75 -14.39 -7.03 8.11
CA SER A 75 -15.69 -7.02 8.82
C SER A 75 -15.84 -5.86 9.80
N LYS A 76 -14.73 -5.24 10.23
CA LYS A 76 -14.74 -4.07 11.13
C LYS A 76 -14.66 -2.76 10.35
N PHE A 77 -13.98 -2.76 9.21
CA PHE A 77 -13.83 -1.60 8.34
C PHE A 77 -13.57 -2.06 6.90
N SER A 78 -14.61 -2.03 6.08
CA SER A 78 -14.60 -2.45 4.69
C SER A 78 -14.19 -1.34 3.72
N ASN A 79 -14.10 -1.69 2.45
CA ASN A 79 -13.98 -0.74 1.34
C ASN A 79 -15.14 0.27 1.29
N LYS A 80 -16.37 -0.17 1.60
CA LYS A 80 -17.56 0.70 1.60
C LYS A 80 -17.55 1.64 2.82
N ASP A 81 -17.12 1.16 3.98
CA ASP A 81 -16.94 2.00 5.18
C ASP A 81 -15.91 3.11 4.93
N LEU A 82 -14.81 2.80 4.22
CA LEU A 82 -13.83 3.80 3.82
C LEU A 82 -14.45 4.90 2.94
N ILE A 83 -15.26 4.53 1.95
CA ILE A 83 -15.93 5.48 1.06
C ILE A 83 -16.88 6.36 1.87
N GLU A 84 -17.70 5.76 2.74
CA GLU A 84 -18.63 6.49 3.59
C GLU A 84 -17.89 7.43 4.54
N PHE A 85 -16.82 6.97 5.18
CA PHE A 85 -15.96 7.75 6.06
C PHE A 85 -15.41 8.99 5.35
N LEU A 86 -14.86 8.83 4.14
CA LEU A 86 -14.33 9.95 3.36
C LEU A 86 -15.43 10.96 3.01
N ASN A 87 -16.57 10.48 2.50
CA ASN A 87 -17.68 11.34 2.07
C ASN A 87 -18.33 12.09 3.24
N LYS A 88 -18.45 11.45 4.41
CA LYS A 88 -18.96 12.05 5.65
C LYS A 88 -18.05 13.14 6.20
N ASN A 89 -16.74 13.02 5.99
CA ASN A 89 -15.75 13.99 6.46
C ASN A 89 -15.32 15.00 5.39
N GLY A 90 -16.03 15.07 4.26
CA GLY A 90 -15.88 16.14 3.27
C GLY A 90 -15.02 15.81 2.05
N LEU A 91 -14.40 14.62 1.97
CA LEU A 91 -13.68 14.18 0.78
C LEU A 91 -14.63 13.38 -0.13
N LYS A 92 -15.17 14.03 -1.16
CA LYS A 92 -16.09 13.38 -2.11
C LYS A 92 -15.36 12.42 -3.04
N THR A 93 -15.97 11.27 -3.28
CA THR A 93 -15.42 10.22 -4.15
C THR A 93 -16.33 9.93 -5.34
N LYS A 94 -15.73 9.47 -6.44
CA LYS A 94 -16.43 8.97 -7.63
C LYS A 94 -15.98 7.55 -7.97
N ILE A 95 -16.88 6.79 -8.60
CA ILE A 95 -16.62 5.42 -9.07
C ILE A 95 -16.39 5.49 -10.58
N GLU A 96 -15.31 4.88 -11.06
CA GLU A 96 -14.96 4.77 -12.47
C GLU A 96 -15.00 3.30 -12.95
N ARG A 97 -14.69 3.07 -14.24
CA ARG A 97 -14.57 1.74 -14.84
C ARG A 97 -13.70 0.81 -13.99
N GLY A 98 -14.16 -0.44 -13.85
CA GLY A 98 -13.53 -1.47 -13.00
C GLY A 98 -13.75 -1.23 -11.51
N LEU A 99 -14.82 -0.51 -11.14
CA LEU A 99 -15.20 -0.18 -9.77
C LEU A 99 -14.12 0.57 -8.98
N ARG A 100 -13.18 1.22 -9.69
CA ARG A 100 -12.10 2.00 -9.08
C ARG A 100 -12.66 3.28 -8.48
N VAL A 101 -12.19 3.64 -7.28
CA VAL A 101 -12.69 4.80 -6.55
C VAL A 101 -11.61 5.88 -6.47
N PHE A 102 -11.96 7.07 -6.94
CA PHE A 102 -11.08 8.24 -6.99
C PHE A 102 -11.70 9.41 -6.21
N PRO A 103 -10.92 10.40 -5.74
CA PRO A 103 -11.48 11.68 -5.33
C PRO A 103 -12.15 12.36 -6.54
N VAL A 104 -13.23 13.10 -6.31
CA VAL A 104 -13.93 13.82 -7.40
C VAL A 104 -12.99 14.75 -8.17
N SER A 105 -12.04 15.36 -7.47
CA SER A 105 -11.05 16.30 -8.01
C SER A 105 -9.95 15.68 -8.87
N ASP A 106 -9.84 14.35 -8.93
CA ASP A 106 -8.71 13.63 -9.56
C ASP A 106 -7.33 13.99 -8.98
N LYS A 107 -7.26 14.47 -7.73
CA LYS A 107 -5.99 14.91 -7.11
C LYS A 107 -5.66 14.07 -5.87
N SER A 108 -4.60 13.27 -5.97
CA SER A 108 -4.07 12.49 -4.85
C SER A 108 -3.65 13.35 -3.65
N ILE A 109 -3.21 14.58 -3.93
CA ILE A 109 -2.81 15.53 -2.90
C ILE A 109 -3.98 15.88 -1.97
N GLU A 110 -5.21 15.92 -2.47
CA GLU A 110 -6.40 16.17 -1.65
C GLU A 110 -6.68 15.00 -0.71
N VAL A 111 -6.49 13.76 -1.18
CA VAL A 111 -6.62 12.56 -0.34
C VAL A 111 -5.56 12.57 0.78
N ARG A 112 -4.30 12.88 0.44
CA ARG A 112 -3.23 13.00 1.44
C ARG A 112 -3.56 14.08 2.47
N ASP A 113 -3.91 15.27 2.01
CA ASP A 113 -4.13 16.44 2.87
C ASP A 113 -5.36 16.26 3.76
N PHE A 114 -6.39 15.58 3.26
CA PHE A 114 -7.51 15.13 4.06
C PHE A 114 -7.04 14.31 5.29
N PHE A 115 -6.22 13.28 5.09
CA PHE A 115 -5.73 12.47 6.21
C PHE A 115 -4.78 13.26 7.13
N VAL A 116 -3.89 14.09 6.58
CA VAL A 116 -2.99 14.94 7.38
C VAL A 116 -3.79 15.91 8.26
N ASN A 117 -4.84 16.52 7.72
CA ASN A 117 -5.71 17.44 8.47
C ASN A 117 -6.51 16.71 9.55
N MET A 118 -7.01 15.51 9.27
CA MET A 118 -7.66 14.66 10.28
C MET A 118 -6.68 14.30 11.41
N LEU A 119 -5.46 13.89 11.09
CA LEU A 119 -4.44 13.59 12.09
C LEU A 119 -4.15 14.78 13.00
N LYS A 120 -3.96 15.98 12.42
CA LYS A 120 -3.77 17.22 13.18
C LYS A 120 -4.98 17.56 14.06
N LYS A 121 -6.20 17.43 13.52
CA LYS A 121 -7.46 17.66 14.25
C LYS A 121 -7.58 16.77 15.49
N TYR A 122 -7.10 15.53 15.41
CA TYR A 122 -7.09 14.58 16.53
C TYR A 122 -5.81 14.63 17.38
N GLY A 123 -4.96 15.65 17.21
CA GLY A 123 -3.77 15.87 18.05
C GLY A 123 -2.64 14.86 17.84
N VAL A 124 -2.60 14.17 16.69
CA VAL A 124 -1.49 13.27 16.35
C VAL A 124 -0.23 14.07 16.08
N LYS A 125 0.87 13.75 16.77
CA LYS A 125 2.18 14.34 16.51
C LYS A 125 2.79 13.69 15.27
N ILE A 126 3.32 14.47 14.35
CA ILE A 126 3.93 13.96 13.12
C ILE A 126 5.40 14.40 13.08
N ASN A 127 6.30 13.42 13.12
CA ASN A 127 7.74 13.63 13.06
C ASN A 127 8.23 13.21 11.68
N TYR A 128 8.67 14.18 10.89
CA TYR A 128 9.22 13.99 9.55
C TYR A 128 10.73 13.86 9.59
N ASN A 129 11.31 13.32 8.52
CA ASN A 129 12.75 13.11 8.37
C ASN A 129 13.35 12.25 9.49
N CYS A 130 12.56 11.34 10.06
CA CYS A 130 12.98 10.45 11.14
C CYS A 130 13.05 9.03 10.61
N ARG A 131 14.24 8.43 10.57
CA ARG A 131 14.37 7.02 10.21
C ARG A 131 14.38 6.16 11.48
N VAL A 132 13.34 5.35 11.62
CA VAL A 132 13.31 4.31 12.67
C VAL A 132 14.17 3.14 12.23
N SER A 133 15.20 2.83 13.01
CA SER A 133 16.13 1.72 12.75
C SER A 133 15.72 0.43 13.45
N ASP A 134 15.08 0.51 14.62
CA ASP A 134 14.74 -0.64 15.46
C ASP A 134 13.54 -0.38 16.38
N VAL A 135 12.92 -1.48 16.84
CA VAL A 135 11.93 -1.51 17.92
C VAL A 135 12.59 -2.11 19.15
N ILE A 136 12.57 -1.40 20.26
CA ILE A 136 13.20 -1.83 21.52
C ILE A 136 12.21 -2.70 22.29
N VAL A 137 12.64 -3.92 22.62
CA VAL A 137 11.85 -4.90 23.37
C VAL A 137 12.66 -5.41 24.56
N GLU A 138 12.03 -5.38 25.73
CA GLU A 138 12.57 -5.94 26.97
C GLU A 138 11.54 -6.85 27.60
N ASN A 139 11.96 -8.03 28.08
CA ASN A 139 11.06 -9.01 28.70
C ASN A 139 9.80 -9.31 27.84
N LYS A 140 9.97 -9.40 26.51
CA LYS A 140 8.89 -9.59 25.51
C LYS A 140 7.85 -8.46 25.45
N HIS A 141 8.16 -7.29 25.97
CA HIS A 141 7.32 -6.10 25.89
C HIS A 141 8.03 -4.97 25.13
N VAL A 142 7.28 -4.28 24.28
CA VAL A 142 7.75 -3.04 23.63
C VAL A 142 8.09 -2.01 24.70
N LYS A 143 9.25 -1.37 24.53
CA LYS A 143 9.71 -0.25 25.36
C LYS A 143 9.85 1.05 24.59
N GLY A 144 10.06 0.97 23.28
CA GLY A 144 10.28 2.14 22.46
C GLY A 144 10.72 1.82 21.04
N ILE A 145 11.23 2.84 20.38
CA ILE A 145 11.85 2.77 19.04
C ILE A 145 13.20 3.46 19.08
N SER A 146 14.12 3.03 18.20
CA SER A 146 15.34 3.78 17.91
C SER A 146 15.12 4.65 16.68
N VAL A 147 15.34 5.97 16.84
CA VAL A 147 15.23 6.99 15.79
C VAL A 147 16.53 7.77 15.79
N ASP A 148 17.26 7.76 14.68
CA ASP A 148 18.51 8.52 14.51
C ASP A 148 19.47 8.34 15.71
N GLU A 149 19.69 7.08 16.11
CA GLU A 149 20.53 6.66 17.24
C GLU A 149 20.01 7.02 18.65
N SER A 150 18.86 7.69 18.75
CA SER A 150 18.19 8.01 20.02
C SER A 150 17.06 7.02 20.32
N VAL A 151 16.83 6.71 21.60
CA VAL A 151 15.71 5.85 22.03
C VAL A 151 14.54 6.70 22.50
N LEU A 152 13.36 6.43 21.92
CA LEU A 152 12.10 7.08 22.28
C LEU A 152 11.14 6.05 22.86
N ASN A 153 10.70 6.28 24.10
CA ASN A 153 9.87 5.33 24.85
C ASN A 153 8.39 5.40 24.47
N CYS A 154 7.76 4.24 24.30
CA CYS A 154 6.32 4.10 24.06
C CYS A 154 5.77 2.77 24.59
N ASP A 155 4.44 2.66 24.66
CA ASP A 155 3.75 1.46 25.15
C ASP A 155 3.42 0.48 24.02
N SER A 156 3.38 0.95 22.77
CA SER A 156 3.01 0.14 21.60
C SER A 156 3.58 0.74 20.32
N VAL A 157 3.94 -0.13 19.39
CA VAL A 157 4.42 0.26 18.05
C VAL A 157 3.55 -0.40 16.97
N ILE A 158 3.18 0.38 15.96
CA ILE A 158 2.56 -0.11 14.73
C ILE A 158 3.57 0.07 13.59
N LEU A 159 4.01 -1.03 12.99
CA LEU A 159 4.91 -1.01 11.82
C LEU A 159 4.09 -0.88 10.54
N ALA A 160 4.21 0.25 9.84
CA ALA A 160 3.48 0.58 8.62
C ALA A 160 4.40 1.16 7.52
N THR A 161 5.60 0.59 7.39
CA THR A 161 6.70 1.08 6.53
C THR A 161 6.57 0.72 5.04
N GLY A 162 5.54 -0.05 4.68
CA GLY A 162 5.32 -0.52 3.30
C GLY A 162 6.24 -1.67 2.90
N GLY A 163 6.33 -1.92 1.59
CA GLY A 163 7.15 -3.00 1.02
C GLY A 163 8.52 -2.53 0.52
N VAL A 164 8.99 -3.12 -0.58
CA VAL A 164 10.28 -2.79 -1.24
C VAL A 164 10.15 -2.14 -2.62
N SER A 165 8.94 -2.01 -3.18
CA SER A 165 8.74 -1.39 -4.50
C SER A 165 8.80 0.14 -4.44
N TYR A 166 9.28 0.80 -5.49
CA TYR A 166 9.43 2.27 -5.56
C TYR A 166 10.22 2.85 -4.35
N PRO A 167 11.48 2.44 -4.13
CA PRO A 167 12.25 2.83 -2.94
C PRO A 167 12.46 4.34 -2.78
N THR A 168 12.44 5.10 -3.89
CA THR A 168 12.49 6.58 -3.89
C THR A 168 11.30 7.23 -3.15
N THR A 169 10.22 6.48 -2.91
CA THR A 169 9.07 6.90 -2.12
C THR A 169 9.22 6.61 -0.62
N GLY A 170 10.29 5.91 -0.21
CA GLY A 170 10.62 5.59 1.18
C GLY A 170 10.35 4.15 1.60
N SER A 171 9.69 3.33 0.77
CA SER A 171 9.48 1.90 1.06
C SER A 171 10.70 1.08 0.63
N THR A 172 11.66 0.91 1.54
CA THR A 172 12.97 0.24 1.32
C THR A 172 13.13 -1.09 2.04
N GLY A 173 12.08 -1.60 2.66
CA GLY A 173 12.12 -2.87 3.39
C GLY A 173 12.61 -2.80 4.84
N ASP A 174 12.84 -1.59 5.39
CA ASP A 174 13.26 -1.40 6.79
C ASP A 174 12.35 -2.16 7.79
N GLY A 175 11.04 -2.23 7.52
CA GLY A 175 10.10 -2.98 8.37
C GLY A 175 10.31 -4.49 8.38
N TYR A 176 10.81 -5.08 7.28
CA TYR A 176 11.12 -6.51 7.23
C TYR A 176 12.30 -6.84 8.13
N GLU A 177 13.34 -6.02 8.10
CA GLU A 177 14.52 -6.19 8.96
C GLU A 177 14.16 -6.04 10.45
N ILE A 178 13.37 -5.02 10.79
CA ILE A 178 12.85 -4.84 12.15
C ILE A 178 12.02 -6.06 12.58
N ALA A 179 11.08 -6.52 11.75
CA ALA A 179 10.24 -7.67 12.07
C ALA A 179 11.07 -8.96 12.23
N LYS A 180 12.09 -9.17 11.40
CA LYS A 180 13.03 -10.30 11.51
C LYS A 180 13.79 -10.27 12.84
N LYS A 181 14.31 -9.12 13.26
CA LYS A 181 14.97 -8.96 14.57
C LYS A 181 14.04 -9.24 15.75
N LEU A 182 12.75 -8.94 15.60
CA LEU A 182 11.70 -9.27 16.57
C LEU A 182 11.31 -10.76 16.57
N GLY A 183 11.91 -11.59 15.73
CA GLY A 183 11.69 -13.03 15.65
C GLY A 183 10.61 -13.47 14.66
N HIS A 184 10.09 -12.58 13.82
CA HIS A 184 9.15 -12.95 12.77
C HIS A 184 9.85 -13.60 11.58
N THR A 185 9.16 -14.52 10.91
CA THR A 185 9.57 -15.04 9.60
C THR A 185 9.17 -14.08 8.49
N ILE A 186 10.11 -13.75 7.61
CA ILE A 186 9.85 -12.93 6.43
C ILE A 186 9.72 -13.86 5.23
N ILE A 187 8.56 -13.85 4.58
CA ILE A 187 8.38 -14.48 3.27
C ILE A 187 9.12 -13.62 2.25
N GLU A 188 9.95 -14.26 1.41
CA GLU A 188 10.77 -13.56 0.43
C GLU A 188 9.89 -12.68 -0.49
N PRO A 189 10.13 -11.34 -0.51
CA PRO A 189 9.38 -10.46 -1.38
C PRO A 189 9.74 -10.71 -2.85
N PHE A 190 8.74 -10.87 -3.70
CA PHE A 190 8.92 -10.97 -5.14
C PHE A 190 8.16 -9.84 -5.87
N PRO A 191 8.62 -9.41 -7.07
CA PRO A 191 7.93 -8.42 -7.87
C PRO A 191 6.52 -8.86 -8.28
N SER A 192 5.57 -7.93 -8.29
CA SER A 192 4.19 -8.16 -8.72
C SER A 192 3.66 -6.87 -9.30
N LEU A 193 2.77 -6.96 -10.29
CA LEU A 193 2.29 -5.81 -11.07
C LEU A 193 3.43 -5.08 -11.78
N VAL A 194 4.32 -5.86 -12.40
CA VAL A 194 5.49 -5.35 -13.14
C VAL A 194 5.41 -5.75 -14.62
N PRO A 195 6.00 -4.96 -15.53
CA PRO A 195 6.20 -5.37 -16.91
C PRO A 195 7.03 -6.67 -16.99
N ILE A 196 6.83 -7.44 -18.07
CA ILE A 196 7.57 -8.68 -18.34
C ILE A 196 8.63 -8.38 -19.41
N VAL A 197 9.87 -8.81 -19.17
CA VAL A 197 10.95 -8.79 -20.16
C VAL A 197 10.86 -10.05 -21.00
N THR A 198 10.92 -9.92 -22.33
CA THR A 198 10.85 -11.05 -23.26
C THR A 198 12.23 -11.36 -23.86
N TYR A 199 12.47 -12.62 -24.21
CA TYR A 199 13.67 -12.99 -24.98
C TYR A 199 13.54 -12.57 -26.44
N GLU A 200 12.32 -12.66 -26.97
CA GLU A 200 11.96 -12.25 -28.31
C GLU A 200 12.13 -10.73 -28.48
N ASN A 201 12.69 -10.32 -29.61
CA ASN A 201 12.80 -8.91 -29.95
C ASN A 201 11.45 -8.38 -30.43
N VAL A 202 10.73 -7.72 -29.51
CA VAL A 202 9.44 -7.09 -29.77
C VAL A 202 9.54 -5.61 -30.13
N ARG A 203 10.74 -5.07 -30.41
CA ARG A 203 10.94 -3.64 -30.66
C ARG A 203 10.16 -3.10 -31.85
N GLU A 204 9.95 -3.90 -32.89
CA GLU A 204 9.16 -3.52 -34.06
C GLU A 204 7.68 -3.27 -33.72
N LEU A 205 7.19 -3.89 -32.64
CA LEU A 205 5.83 -3.73 -32.14
C LEU A 205 5.72 -2.64 -31.06
N MET A 206 6.82 -2.00 -30.68
CA MET A 206 6.84 -1.04 -29.57
C MET A 206 5.76 0.05 -29.74
N GLY A 207 4.96 0.26 -28.69
CA GLY A 207 3.87 1.22 -28.68
C GLY A 207 2.53 0.65 -29.16
N LEU A 208 2.52 -0.52 -29.79
CA LEU A 208 1.28 -1.22 -30.12
C LEU A 208 0.55 -1.62 -28.85
N THR A 209 -0.69 -1.13 -28.71
CA THR A 209 -1.61 -1.51 -27.64
C THR A 209 -2.68 -2.43 -28.22
N LEU A 210 -2.73 -3.66 -27.74
CA LEU A 210 -3.83 -4.58 -28.02
C LEU A 210 -4.91 -4.40 -26.96
N LYS A 211 -6.15 -4.17 -27.40
CA LYS A 211 -7.32 -4.00 -26.55
C LYS A 211 -8.22 -5.23 -26.66
N ASN A 212 -8.86 -5.59 -25.55
CA ASN A 212 -9.80 -6.72 -25.48
C ASN A 212 -9.16 -8.05 -25.90
N VAL A 213 -7.92 -8.29 -25.47
CA VAL A 213 -7.20 -9.53 -25.72
C VAL A 213 -7.19 -10.41 -24.49
N LYS A 214 -7.11 -11.71 -24.77
CA LYS A 214 -6.87 -12.75 -23.78
C LYS A 214 -5.38 -13.09 -23.81
N VAL A 215 -4.74 -13.03 -22.65
CA VAL A 215 -3.33 -13.37 -22.46
C VAL A 215 -3.26 -14.57 -21.54
N SER A 216 -2.66 -15.66 -22.02
CA SER A 216 -2.56 -16.92 -21.31
C SER A 216 -1.09 -17.23 -21.02
N ALA A 217 -0.78 -17.51 -19.76
CA ALA A 217 0.56 -17.87 -19.31
C ALA A 217 0.67 -19.38 -19.08
N PHE A 218 1.72 -20.00 -19.62
CA PHE A 218 1.93 -21.44 -19.54
C PHE A 218 3.29 -21.77 -18.90
N PHE A 219 3.35 -22.88 -18.15
CA PHE A 219 4.59 -23.54 -17.75
C PHE A 219 4.66 -24.90 -18.46
N GLY A 220 5.45 -24.98 -19.53
CA GLY A 220 5.34 -26.08 -20.49
C GLY A 220 3.95 -26.08 -21.13
N GLU A 221 3.21 -27.18 -21.03
CA GLU A 221 1.83 -27.30 -21.54
C GLU A 221 0.77 -26.90 -20.50
N LYS A 222 1.15 -26.66 -19.24
CA LYS A 222 0.21 -26.35 -18.16
C LYS A 222 -0.15 -24.87 -18.17
N LEU A 223 -1.43 -24.56 -18.34
CA LEU A 223 -1.98 -23.22 -18.13
C LEU A 223 -1.82 -22.81 -16.66
N ILE A 224 -1.08 -21.72 -16.42
CA ILE A 224 -0.89 -21.11 -15.09
C ILE A 224 -2.06 -20.18 -14.78
N ARG A 225 -2.29 -19.23 -15.69
CA ARG A 225 -3.27 -18.16 -15.53
C ARG A 225 -3.64 -17.58 -16.88
N GLU A 226 -4.85 -17.05 -16.94
CA GLU A 226 -5.36 -16.30 -18.08
C GLU A 226 -5.92 -14.98 -17.60
N GLU A 227 -5.62 -13.91 -18.33
CA GLU A 227 -6.15 -12.57 -18.04
C GLU A 227 -6.73 -11.97 -19.32
N PHE A 228 -7.83 -11.23 -19.18
CA PHE A 228 -8.47 -10.52 -20.28
C PHE A 228 -8.32 -9.01 -20.09
N GLY A 229 -7.89 -8.29 -21.13
CA GLY A 229 -7.82 -6.84 -21.07
C GLY A 229 -6.88 -6.24 -22.10
N GLU A 230 -6.08 -5.29 -21.64
CA GLU A 230 -5.16 -4.53 -22.48
C GLU A 230 -3.72 -5.01 -22.28
N MET A 231 -3.00 -5.15 -23.39
CA MET A 231 -1.59 -5.50 -23.46
C MET A 231 -0.86 -4.45 -24.29
N LEU A 232 0.36 -4.09 -23.88
CA LEU A 232 1.21 -3.11 -24.52
C LEU A 232 2.57 -3.72 -24.82
N PHE A 233 3.03 -3.59 -26.06
CA PHE A 233 4.41 -3.88 -26.43
C PHE A 233 5.32 -2.71 -26.07
N THR A 234 6.43 -2.99 -25.38
CA THR A 234 7.45 -2.02 -24.97
C THR A 234 8.79 -2.30 -25.67
N HIS A 235 9.79 -1.46 -25.46
CA HIS A 235 11.13 -1.65 -26.03
C HIS A 235 11.90 -2.86 -25.45
N PHE A 236 11.42 -3.45 -24.35
CA PHE A 236 12.06 -4.58 -23.66
C PHE A 236 11.15 -5.81 -23.48
N GLY A 237 9.87 -5.74 -23.87
CA GLY A 237 8.93 -6.82 -23.64
C GLY A 237 7.48 -6.35 -23.60
N LEU A 238 6.74 -6.80 -22.59
CA LEU A 238 5.29 -6.64 -22.49
C LEU A 238 4.89 -5.87 -21.24
N SER A 239 3.83 -5.09 -21.36
CA SER A 239 3.21 -4.31 -20.28
C SER A 239 1.70 -4.23 -20.50
N GLY A 240 1.02 -3.33 -19.79
CA GLY A 240 -0.43 -3.17 -19.82
C GLY A 240 -1.14 -4.00 -18.74
N PRO A 241 -2.38 -3.62 -18.36
CA PRO A 241 -3.09 -4.21 -17.23
C PRO A 241 -3.08 -5.74 -17.17
N ALA A 242 -3.33 -6.43 -18.29
CA ALA A 242 -3.36 -7.89 -18.31
C ALA A 242 -1.98 -8.50 -17.97
N ILE A 243 -0.91 -7.93 -18.53
CA ILE A 243 0.46 -8.37 -18.27
C ILE A 243 0.90 -8.07 -16.85
N LEU A 244 0.56 -6.88 -16.34
CA LEU A 244 0.88 -6.52 -14.97
C LEU A 244 0.20 -7.49 -13.98
N THR A 245 -1.08 -7.80 -14.18
CA THR A 245 -1.78 -8.80 -13.35
C THR A 245 -1.15 -10.18 -13.46
N LEU A 246 -0.84 -10.64 -14.67
CA LEU A 246 -0.19 -11.94 -14.90
C LEU A 246 1.18 -12.06 -14.25
N SER A 247 1.97 -10.98 -14.20
CA SER A 247 3.35 -10.99 -13.68
C SER A 247 3.48 -11.61 -12.29
N ARG A 248 2.43 -11.51 -11.46
CA ARG A 248 2.39 -12.10 -10.12
C ARG A 248 2.54 -13.63 -10.15
N PHE A 249 2.12 -14.31 -11.20
CA PHE A 249 2.02 -15.76 -11.26
C PHE A 249 3.21 -16.41 -12.00
N LEU A 250 4.22 -15.64 -12.39
CA LEU A 250 5.34 -16.06 -13.24
C LEU A 250 6.66 -16.22 -12.47
N HIS A 251 6.61 -16.74 -11.25
CA HIS A 251 7.78 -16.98 -10.41
C HIS A 251 8.02 -18.49 -10.21
#